data_AF-A0A058ZVT3-F1
#
_entry.id   AF-A0A058ZVT3-F1
#
_cell.length_a   1.000
_cell.length_b   1.000
_cell.length_c   1.000
_cell.angle_alpha   90.00
_cell.angle_beta   90.00
_cell.angle_gamma   90.00
#
_symmetry.space_group_name_H-M   'P 1'
#
loop_
_entity.id
_entity.type
_entity.pdbx_description
1 polymer ?
#
loop_
_entity_poly.entity_id
_entity_poly.type
_entity_poly.pdbx_seq_one_letter_code
_entity_poly.pdbx_strand_id
1 'polypeptide(L)' 'MEVEVAVLRNVCWLEVTGKFRTVALAPMTKYKIAFVVTMTGSYYHWGVPVTFTVTLPNGKKEERVESLSTVRQQRW' A
#
# COMPACT_ATOMS: atom_id res chain seq x y z
N MET A 1 19.96 4.75 5.20
CA MET A 1 19.17 3.93 4.26
C MET A 1 18.32 4.91 3.48
N GLU A 2 18.58 5.08 2.19
CA GLU A 2 17.74 5.88 1.31
C GLU A 2 16.61 4.98 0.80
N VAL A 3 15.37 5.38 1.06
CA VAL A 3 14.18 4.71 0.51
C VAL A 3 13.82 5.45 -0.76
N GLU A 4 13.74 4.75 -1.89
CA GLU A 4 13.20 5.34 -3.11
C GLU A 4 11.73 5.70 -2.89
N VAL A 5 11.40 6.99 -3.04
CA VAL A 5 10.04 7.51 -2.88
C VAL A 5 9.57 8.05 -4.23
N ALA A 6 8.50 7.48 -4.76
CA ALA A 6 7.83 8.02 -5.94
C ALA A 6 6.89 9.16 -5.50
N VAL A 7 7.01 10.34 -6.14
CA VAL A 7 6.14 11.49 -5.89
C VAL A 7 5.21 11.71 -7.08
N LEU A 8 3.91 11.68 -6.81
CA LEU A 8 2.88 11.92 -7.82
C LEU A 8 2.58 13.43 -7.93
N ARG A 9 2.81 14.03 -9.10
CA ARG A 9 2.68 15.50 -9.27
C ARG A 9 1.34 15.97 -9.85
N ASN A 10 0.73 15.26 -10.81
CA ASN A 10 -0.52 15.72 -11.43
C ASN A 10 -1.26 14.61 -12.21
N VAL A 11 -2.01 13.73 -11.53
CA VAL A 11 -2.87 12.71 -12.17
C VAL A 11 -4.12 12.45 -11.33
N CYS A 12 -5.17 11.90 -11.97
CA CYS A 12 -6.44 11.59 -11.32
C CYS A 12 -6.41 10.31 -10.46
N TRP A 13 -5.40 9.44 -10.61
CA TRP A 13 -5.25 8.22 -9.81
C TRP A 13 -3.76 7.84 -9.64
N LEU A 14 -3.42 7.20 -8.51
CA LEU A 14 -2.12 6.57 -8.27
C LEU A 14 -2.31 5.07 -8.14
N GLU A 15 -1.65 4.30 -8.99
CA GLU A 15 -1.57 2.84 -8.88
C GLU A 15 -0.13 2.46 -8.54
N VAL A 16 0.07 1.78 -7.40
CA VAL A 16 1.37 1.25 -6.99
C VAL A 16 1.30 -0.27 -7.06
N THR A 17 2.15 -0.85 -7.90
CA THR A 17 2.26 -2.31 -8.03
C THR A 17 3.67 -2.76 -7.67
N GLY A 18 3.77 -3.97 -7.13
CA GLY A 18 5.05 -4.56 -6.73
C GLY A 18 4.93 -6.07 -6.64
N LYS A 19 6.07 -6.75 -6.79
CA LYS A 19 6.18 -8.20 -6.60
C LYS A 19 7.20 -8.50 -5.53
N PHE A 20 6.81 -9.27 -4.53
CA PHE A 20 7.72 -9.74 -3.49
C PHE A 20 8.11 -11.19 -3.77
N ARG A 21 9.42 -11.47 -3.77
CA ARG A 21 9.92 -12.84 -3.89
C ARG A 21 9.66 -13.58 -2.58
N THR A 22 8.65 -14.44 -2.58
CA THR A 22 8.27 -15.23 -1.40
C THR A 22 9.23 -16.36 -1.07
N VAL A 23 10.18 -16.69 -1.96
CA VAL A 23 11.22 -17.70 -1.73
C VAL A 23 12.13 -17.38 -0.53
N ALA A 24 12.18 -16.12 -0.12
CA ALA A 24 12.94 -15.67 1.05
C ALA A 24 12.14 -15.73 2.36
N LEU A 25 10.84 -16.08 2.31
CA LEU A 25 9.99 -16.17 3.49
C LEU A 25 10.10 -17.56 4.13
N ALA A 26 10.10 -17.60 5.47
CA ALA A 26 10.10 -18.85 6.20
C ALA A 26 8.78 -19.59 5.99
N PRO A 27 8.81 -20.92 5.73
CA PRO A 27 7.61 -21.73 5.66
C PRO A 27 6.77 -21.64 6.94
N MET A 28 5.45 -21.85 6.80
CA MET A 28 4.50 -21.93 7.92
C MET A 28 4.46 -20.68 8.83
N THR A 29 5.03 -19.57 8.39
CA THR A 29 5.05 -18.30 9.13
C THR A 29 4.00 -17.35 8.57
N LYS A 30 3.23 -16.70 9.45
CA LYS A 30 2.26 -15.68 9.04
C LYS A 30 2.97 -14.34 8.83
N TYR A 31 2.86 -13.81 7.63
CA TYR A 31 3.36 -12.48 7.27
C TYR A 31 2.22 -11.48 7.13
N LYS A 32 2.51 -10.22 7.41
CA LYS A 32 1.62 -9.09 7.13
C LYS A 32 2.24 -8.23 6.04
N ILE A 33 1.40 -7.73 5.15
CA ILE A 33 1.77 -6.73 4.15
C ILE A 33 1.37 -5.38 4.73
N ALA A 34 2.34 -4.46 4.83
CA ALA A 34 2.11 -3.10 5.29
C ALA A 34 2.37 -2.14 4.14
N PHE A 35 1.38 -1.31 3.84
CA PHE A 35 1.52 -0.20 2.91
C PHE A 35 1.75 1.07 3.75
N VAL A 36 2.89 1.70 3.56
CA VAL A 36 3.21 3.00 4.18
C VAL A 36 3.02 4.05 3.10
N VAL A 37 2.04 4.93 3.32
CA VAL A 37 1.72 6.04 2.40
C VAL A 37 1.73 7.35 3.16
N THR A 38 2.30 8.37 2.54
CA THR A 38 2.32 9.73 3.06
C THR A 38 1.81 10.67 1.98
N MET A 39 0.91 11.56 2.35
CA MET A 39 0.37 12.55 1.42
C MET A 39 0.96 13.91 1.76
N THR A 40 1.67 14.50 0.81
CA THR A 40 2.29 15.81 0.96
C THR A 40 1.35 16.87 0.40
N GLY A 41 0.63 17.58 1.29
CA GLY A 41 -0.27 18.67 0.91
C GLY A 41 -1.48 18.75 1.83
N SER A 42 -1.74 19.93 2.39
CA SER A 42 -2.82 20.17 3.36
C SER A 42 -4.23 20.11 2.76
N TYR A 43 -4.35 20.26 1.44
CA TYR A 43 -5.63 20.35 0.73
C TYR A 43 -6.18 19.01 0.25
N TYR A 44 -5.34 17.97 0.23
CA TYR A 44 -5.77 16.64 -0.15
C TYR A 44 -6.15 15.90 1.13
N HIS A 45 -7.30 15.23 1.10
CA HIS A 45 -7.75 14.33 2.16
C HIS A 45 -8.00 12.94 1.60
N TRP A 46 -7.97 11.93 2.45
CA TRP A 46 -8.37 10.55 2.12
C TRP A 46 -9.89 10.40 1.98
N GLY A 47 -10.51 11.26 1.16
CA GLY A 47 -11.96 11.30 0.96
C GLY A 47 -12.47 10.19 0.03
N VAL A 48 -11.58 9.60 -0.78
CA VAL A 48 -11.87 8.46 -1.64
C VAL A 48 -11.21 7.21 -1.03
N PRO A 49 -11.94 6.10 -0.85
CA PRO A 49 -11.36 4.83 -0.41
C PRO A 49 -10.28 4.33 -1.36
N VAL A 50 -9.28 3.64 -0.81
CA VAL A 50 -8.18 3.03 -1.55
C VAL A 50 -8.38 1.53 -1.62
N THR A 51 -8.15 0.96 -2.79
CA THR A 51 -8.18 -0.49 -3.01
C THR A 51 -6.79 -1.09 -2.84
N PHE A 52 -6.66 -2.02 -1.90
CA PHE A 52 -5.48 -2.84 -1.69
C PHE A 52 -5.72 -4.21 -2.31
N THR A 53 -4.82 -4.63 -3.19
CA THR A 53 -4.86 -5.95 -3.82
C THR A 53 -3.57 -6.70 -3.51
N VAL A 54 -3.70 -7.98 -3.13
CA VAL A 54 -2.59 -8.92 -3.18
C VAL A 54 -2.96 -10.12 -4.05
N THR A 55 -2.00 -10.59 -4.84
CA THR A 55 -2.10 -11.86 -5.55
C THR A 55 -1.12 -12.84 -4.92
N LEU A 56 -1.63 -13.92 -4.37
CA LEU A 56 -0.84 -14.98 -3.76
C LEU A 56 -0.15 -15.84 -4.84
N PRO A 57 0.92 -16.59 -4.50
CA PRO A 57 1.64 -17.43 -5.45
C PRO A 57 0.77 -18.50 -6.14
N ASN A 58 -0.33 -18.91 -5.51
CA ASN A 58 -1.32 -19.83 -6.07
C ASN A 58 -2.33 -19.15 -7.00
N GLY A 59 -2.15 -17.86 -7.31
CA GLY A 59 -3.03 -17.07 -8.17
C GLY A 59 -4.26 -16.49 -7.46
N LYS A 60 -4.52 -16.85 -6.20
CA LYS A 60 -5.65 -16.28 -5.45
C LYS A 60 -5.44 -14.79 -5.25
N LYS A 61 -6.44 -13.99 -5.64
CA LYS A 61 -6.49 -12.55 -5.37
C LYS A 61 -7.24 -12.29 -4.06
N GLU A 62 -6.66 -11.48 -3.20
CA GLU A 62 -7.37 -10.91 -2.04
C GLU A 62 -7.39 -9.40 -2.20
N GLU A 63 -8.58 -8.83 -2.05
CA GLU A 63 -8.82 -7.41 -2.26
C GLU A 63 -9.50 -6.81 -1.04
N ARG A 64 -9.10 -5.58 -0.70
CA ARG A 64 -9.63 -4.86 0.45
C ARG A 64 -9.74 -3.38 0.13
N VAL A 65 -10.93 -2.82 0.26
CA VAL A 65 -11.19 -1.39 0.08
C VAL A 65 -11.19 -0.73 1.45
N GLU A 66 -10.32 0.26 1.66
CA GLU A 66 -10.14 0.93 2.95
C GLU A 66 -10.19 2.44 2.81
N SER A 67 -10.90 3.10 3.72
CA SER A 67 -10.87 4.55 3.84
C SER A 67 -9.69 4.97 4.70
N LEU A 68 -8.67 5.58 4.10
CA LEU A 68 -7.48 6.00 4.85
C LEU A 68 -7.72 7.22 5.76
N SER A 69 -8.90 7.85 5.69
CA SER A 69 -9.31 8.91 6.62
C SER A 69 -9.63 8.39 8.02
N THR A 70 -10.02 7.12 8.16
CA THR A 70 -10.34 6.50 9.46
C THR A 70 -9.15 5.75 10.06
N VAL A 71 -8.11 5.50 9.26
CA VAL A 71 -6.89 4.85 9.72
C VAL A 71 -6.11 5.81 10.60
N ARG A 72 -5.66 5.33 11.77
CA ARG A 72 -4.80 6.10 12.67
C ARG A 72 -3.53 6.50 11.94
N GLN A 73 -3.40 7.79 11.63
CA GLN A 73 -2.20 8.35 11.02
C GLN A 73 -1.07 8.33 12.04
N GLN A 74 0.06 7.73 11.68
CA GLN A 74 1.28 7.82 12.46
C GLN A 74 2.12 8.98 11.91
N ARG A 75 2.68 9.79 12.81
CA ARG A 75 3.71 10.77 12.45
C ARG A 75 5.03 10.02 12.34
N TRP A 76 5.73 10.22 11.23
CA TRP A 76 7.12 9.82 11.06
C TRP A 76 8.03 10.87 11.67
#